data_AF-A0A846DIL1-F1
#
_entry.id   AF-A0A846DIL1-F1
#
_cell.length_a   1.000
_cell.length_b   1.000
_cell.length_c   1.000
_cell.angle_alpha   90.00
_cell.angle_beta   90.00
_cell.angle_gamma   90.00
#
_symmetry.space_group_name_H-M   'P 1'
#
loop_
_entity.id
_entity.type
_entity.pdbx_description
1 polymer ?
#
loop_
_entity_poly.entity_id
_entity_poly.type
_entity_poly.pdbx_seq_one_letter_code
_entity_poly.pdbx_strand_id
1 'polypeptide(L)'
;MFSSQSPQENGESPKGDITLKDANGKTLECYIEHSLELEGCEYLLLLPVDSPIEIVAWDDDEDLADASLVEDEAELDLIFPDAQAVLAEQNLQLKRTAFTLTVAGELPPVDEDDILTLEIEDDNVPMEAEELQELASFYYKEQEY
;
A
#
# COMPACT_ATOMS: atom_id res chain seq x y z
N MET A 1 -4.18 -49.31 -24.01
CA MET A 1 -4.18 -47.86 -24.21
C MET A 1 -5.24 -47.30 -23.27
N PHE A 2 -4.83 -46.79 -22.11
CA PHE A 2 -5.75 -46.17 -21.15
C PHE A 2 -5.59 -44.66 -21.32
N SER A 3 -6.59 -44.00 -21.93
CA SER A 3 -6.70 -42.55 -21.91
C SER A 3 -7.31 -42.15 -20.57
N SER A 4 -6.48 -41.62 -19.67
CA SER A 4 -6.93 -40.79 -18.57
C SER A 4 -7.41 -39.45 -19.13
N GLN A 5 -8.72 -39.23 -19.15
CA GLN A 5 -9.28 -37.89 -19.24
C GLN A 5 -9.16 -37.25 -17.85
N SER A 6 -8.10 -36.50 -17.64
CA SER A 6 -8.07 -35.51 -16.55
C SER A 6 -9.12 -34.43 -16.88
N PRO A 7 -9.94 -33.98 -15.92
CA PRO A 7 -10.71 -32.76 -16.11
C PRO A 7 -9.70 -31.62 -16.25
N GLN A 8 -9.60 -31.03 -17.45
CA GLN A 8 -9.09 -29.66 -17.56
C GLN A 8 -10.21 -28.76 -17.04
N GLU A 9 -10.29 -28.60 -15.72
CA GLU A 9 -10.85 -27.38 -15.16
C GLU A 9 -9.89 -26.27 -15.54
N ASN A 10 -10.21 -25.56 -16.61
CA ASN A 10 -9.58 -24.29 -16.94
C ASN A 10 -9.79 -23.37 -15.75
N GLY A 11 -8.75 -23.20 -14.93
CA GLY A 11 -8.66 -22.20 -13.87
C GLY A 11 -8.61 -20.80 -14.45
N GLU A 12 -9.72 -20.32 -15.03
CA GLU A 12 -10.00 -18.89 -15.08
C GLU A 12 -10.61 -18.53 -13.72
N SER A 13 -9.75 -18.15 -12.77
CA SER A 13 -10.18 -17.36 -11.63
C SER A 13 -11.01 -16.18 -12.15
N PRO A 14 -12.13 -15.82 -11.51
CA PRO A 14 -12.86 -14.63 -11.93
C PRO A 14 -11.95 -13.42 -11.76
N LYS A 15 -11.46 -12.87 -12.88
CA LYS A 15 -10.90 -11.52 -12.97
C LYS A 15 -12.04 -10.53 -12.77
N GLY A 16 -12.56 -10.47 -11.55
CA GLY A 16 -13.56 -9.51 -11.13
C GLY A 16 -12.89 -8.31 -10.45
N ASP A 17 -13.48 -7.14 -10.62
CA ASP A 17 -13.28 -6.00 -9.75
C ASP A 17 -14.20 -6.10 -8.52
N ILE A 18 -13.69 -5.65 -7.37
CA ILE A 18 -14.47 -5.49 -6.15
C ILE A 18 -14.11 -4.18 -5.48
N THR A 19 -15.13 -3.47 -5.01
CA THR A 19 -14.97 -2.24 -4.25
C THR A 19 -15.13 -2.55 -2.76
N LEU A 20 -14.07 -2.35 -1.99
CA LEU A 20 -14.14 -2.34 -0.53
C LEU A 20 -14.57 -0.97 -0.03
N LYS A 21 -15.26 -0.93 1.12
CA LYS A 21 -15.72 0.30 1.75
C LYS A 21 -15.46 0.26 3.25
N ASP A 22 -14.88 1.31 3.79
CA ASP A 22 -14.64 1.43 5.24
C ASP A 22 -15.87 2.00 5.99
N ALA A 23 -15.73 2.14 7.31
CA ALA A 23 -16.78 2.71 8.17
C ALA A 23 -17.05 4.20 7.91
N ASN A 24 -16.07 4.94 7.38
CA ASN A 24 -16.16 6.36 7.05
C ASN A 24 -16.73 6.62 5.64
N GLY A 25 -16.90 5.55 4.87
CA GLY A 25 -17.44 5.56 3.53
C GLY A 25 -16.42 5.81 2.41
N LYS A 26 -15.11 5.81 2.72
CA LYS A 26 -14.04 5.76 1.71
C LYS A 26 -14.11 4.42 0.99
N THR A 27 -13.60 4.37 -0.24
CA THR A 27 -13.61 3.17 -1.08
C THR A 27 -12.20 2.78 -1.49
N LEU A 28 -11.97 1.48 -1.69
CA LEU A 28 -10.75 0.94 -2.28
C LEU A 28 -11.15 -0.03 -3.38
N GLU A 29 -10.75 0.25 -4.61
CA GLU A 29 -10.98 -0.62 -5.76
C GLU A 29 -9.88 -1.68 -5.80
N CYS A 30 -10.27 -2.94 -5.93
CA CYS A 30 -9.35 -4.06 -6.01
C CYS A 30 -9.70 -5.00 -7.16
N TYR A 31 -8.67 -5.64 -7.72
CA TYR A 31 -8.82 -6.84 -8.52
C TYR A 31 -8.87 -8.07 -7.60
N ILE A 32 -9.71 -9.04 -7.95
CA ILE A 32 -9.68 -10.36 -7.33
C ILE A 32 -8.51 -11.14 -7.94
N GLU A 33 -7.47 -11.33 -7.15
CA GLU A 33 -6.30 -12.12 -7.54
C GLU A 33 -6.64 -13.62 -7.46
N HIS A 34 -7.19 -14.05 -6.31
CA HIS A 34 -7.60 -15.43 -6.08
C HIS A 34 -8.92 -15.51 -5.31
N SER A 35 -9.65 -16.60 -5.51
CA SER A 35 -10.87 -16.93 -4.77
C SER A 35 -10.77 -18.35 -4.23
N LEU A 36 -11.18 -18.56 -2.98
CA LEU A 36 -11.15 -19.84 -2.30
C LEU A 36 -12.47 -20.06 -1.55
N GLU A 37 -13.07 -21.24 -1.70
CA GLU A 37 -14.22 -21.64 -0.88
C GLU A 37 -13.77 -22.60 0.22
N LEU A 38 -14.00 -22.23 1.49
CA LEU A 38 -13.74 -23.08 2.66
C LEU A 38 -14.99 -23.12 3.54
N GLU A 39 -15.46 -24.33 3.84
CA GLU A 39 -16.61 -24.55 4.74
C GLU A 39 -17.90 -23.79 4.34
N GLY A 40 -18.08 -23.50 3.05
CA GLY A 40 -19.20 -22.72 2.51
C GLY A 40 -19.05 -21.21 2.64
N CYS A 41 -17.87 -20.74 3.05
CA CYS A 41 -17.47 -19.34 3.03
C CYS A 41 -16.52 -19.07 1.85
N GLU A 42 -16.79 -18.02 1.09
CA GLU A 42 -15.91 -17.54 0.03
C GLU A 42 -14.88 -16.55 0.59
N TYR A 43 -13.62 -16.77 0.30
CA TYR A 43 -12.48 -15.94 0.65
C TYR A 43 -11.84 -15.41 -0.63
N LEU A 44 -11.50 -14.13 -0.64
CA LEU A 44 -10.90 -13.47 -1.79
C LEU A 44 -9.54 -12.89 -1.40
N LEU A 45 -8.53 -13.15 -2.23
CA LEU A 45 -7.28 -12.42 -2.21
C LEU A 45 -7.42 -11.25 -3.18
N LEU A 46 -7.18 -10.05 -2.68
CA LEU A 46 -7.43 -8.80 -3.39
C LEU A 46 -6.13 -8.05 -3.63
N LEU A 47 -6.01 -7.46 -4.81
CA LEU A 47 -4.92 -6.57 -5.16
C LEU A 47 -5.49 -5.17 -5.46
N PRO A 48 -5.08 -4.11 -4.73
CA PRO A 48 -5.48 -2.75 -5.03
C PRO A 48 -5.23 -2.37 -6.49
N VAL A 49 -6.15 -1.60 -7.08
CA VAL A 49 -6.01 -1.09 -8.46
C VAL A 49 -4.88 -0.06 -8.55
N ASP A 50 -4.75 0.79 -7.53
CA ASP A 50 -3.70 1.79 -7.39
C ASP A 50 -2.65 1.29 -6.39
N SER A 51 -1.39 1.69 -6.54
CA SER A 51 -0.30 1.22 -5.67
C SER A 51 -0.48 1.72 -4.23
N PRO A 52 -0.42 0.86 -3.20
CA PRO A 52 -0.40 1.29 -1.81
C PRO A 52 0.86 2.10 -1.51
N ILE A 53 0.75 3.13 -0.68
CA ILE A 53 1.90 3.89 -0.18
C ILE A 53 1.71 4.24 1.29
N GLU A 54 2.81 4.54 1.97
CA GLU A 54 2.80 5.07 3.33
C GLU A 54 3.47 6.45 3.35
N ILE A 55 3.09 7.28 4.33
CA ILE A 55 3.80 8.53 4.64
C ILE A 55 4.52 8.29 5.96
N VAL A 56 5.83 8.55 5.95
CA VAL A 56 6.69 8.45 7.14
C VAL A 56 7.12 9.85 7.56
N ALA A 57 7.51 10.01 8.82
CA ALA A 57 8.17 11.20 9.33
C ALA A 57 9.61 10.83 9.64
N TRP A 58 10.56 11.61 9.12
CA TRP A 58 11.98 11.40 9.39
C TRP A 58 12.36 11.91 10.77
N ASP A 59 13.09 11.11 11.54
CA ASP A 59 13.59 11.55 12.85
C ASP A 59 14.84 12.43 12.69
N ASP A 60 14.80 13.60 13.34
CA ASP A 60 15.90 14.59 13.35
C ASP A 60 17.11 14.15 14.22
N ASP A 61 17.07 12.98 14.86
CA ASP A 61 18.11 12.56 15.81
C ASP A 61 19.33 11.97 15.08
N GLU A 62 20.49 12.64 15.23
CA GLU A 62 21.72 12.41 14.44
C GLU A 62 22.34 11.00 14.59
N ASP A 63 21.89 10.20 15.57
CA ASP A 63 22.54 8.94 15.94
C ASP A 63 21.98 7.71 15.20
N LEU A 64 20.75 7.76 14.67
CA LEU A 64 20.12 6.73 13.83
C LEU A 64 19.11 7.44 12.90
N ALA A 65 19.32 7.38 11.58
CA ALA A 65 18.33 7.85 10.61
C ALA A 65 17.14 6.88 10.65
N ASP A 66 16.20 7.18 11.54
CA ASP A 66 14.99 6.40 11.75
C ASP A 66 13.81 7.16 11.14
N ALA A 67 12.84 6.44 10.62
CA ALA A 67 11.63 7.01 10.06
C ALA A 67 10.44 6.33 10.70
N SER A 68 9.44 7.10 11.12
CA SER A 68 8.26 6.59 11.81
C SER A 68 7.02 6.72 10.94
N LEU A 69 6.14 5.70 10.94
CA LEU A 69 4.88 5.76 10.21
C LEU A 69 3.95 6.83 10.79
N VAL A 70 3.37 7.65 9.91
CA VAL A 70 2.38 8.66 10.33
C VAL A 70 1.00 8.03 10.43
N GLU A 71 0.65 7.56 11.63
CA GLU A 71 -0.64 6.91 11.89
C GLU A 71 -1.79 7.88 12.26
N ASP A 72 -1.47 9.10 12.74
CA ASP A 72 -2.49 10.06 13.17
C ASP A 72 -3.25 10.66 11.99
N GLU A 73 -4.57 10.38 11.88
CA GLU A 73 -5.38 10.91 10.79
C GLU A 73 -5.43 12.45 10.75
N ALA A 74 -5.33 13.12 11.92
CA ALA A 74 -5.35 14.58 11.97
C ALA A 74 -4.04 15.19 11.43
N GLU A 75 -2.90 14.59 11.74
CA GLU A 75 -1.62 14.93 11.13
C GLU A 75 -1.62 14.65 9.62
N LEU A 76 -2.07 13.46 9.20
CA LEU A 76 -2.22 13.13 7.78
C LEU A 76 -3.08 14.17 7.07
N ASP A 77 -4.18 14.65 7.67
CA ASP A 77 -5.05 15.68 7.06
C ASP A 77 -4.33 17.01 6.83
N LEU A 78 -3.38 17.36 7.70
CA LEU A 78 -2.60 18.58 7.58
C LEU A 78 -1.56 18.50 6.46
N ILE A 79 -0.87 17.37 6.35
CA ILE A 79 0.25 17.19 5.42
C ILE A 79 -0.17 16.68 4.04
N PHE A 80 -1.37 16.11 3.91
CA PHE A 80 -1.88 15.56 2.64
C PHE A 80 -1.80 16.51 1.45
N PRO A 81 -2.12 17.82 1.57
CA PRO A 81 -2.03 18.75 0.43
C PRO A 81 -0.60 18.92 -0.09
N ASP A 82 0.39 18.91 0.79
CA ASP A 82 1.81 19.05 0.44
C ASP A 82 2.31 17.76 -0.23
N ALA A 83 2.02 16.60 0.37
CA ALA A 83 2.32 15.29 -0.23
C ALA A 83 1.71 15.14 -1.62
N GLN A 84 0.43 15.53 -1.78
CA GLN A 84 -0.27 15.50 -3.06
C GLN A 84 0.37 16.45 -4.08
N ALA A 85 0.84 17.63 -3.65
CA ALA A 85 1.48 18.57 -4.55
C ALA A 85 2.81 18.02 -5.09
N VAL A 86 3.63 17.43 -4.23
CA VAL A 86 4.94 16.86 -4.61
C VAL A 86 4.77 15.64 -5.51
N LEU A 87 3.87 14.70 -5.16
CA LEU A 87 3.58 13.55 -6.02
C LEU A 87 3.02 13.97 -7.38
N ALA A 88 2.22 15.04 -7.45
CA ALA A 88 1.68 15.54 -8.70
C ALA A 88 2.78 16.03 -9.67
N GLU A 89 3.95 16.46 -9.18
CA GLU A 89 5.09 16.81 -10.04
C GLU A 89 5.61 15.61 -10.85
N GLN A 90 5.39 14.40 -10.34
CA GLN A 90 5.75 13.13 -10.98
C GLN A 90 4.58 12.49 -11.75
N ASN A 91 3.47 13.21 -11.92
CA ASN A 91 2.20 12.68 -12.48
C ASN A 91 1.56 11.58 -11.63
N LEU A 92 1.83 11.58 -10.33
CA LEU A 92 1.24 10.68 -9.36
C LEU A 92 0.09 11.37 -8.62
N GLN A 93 -1.05 10.69 -8.50
CA GLN A 93 -2.23 11.20 -7.79
C GLN A 93 -2.43 10.42 -6.49
N LEU A 94 -2.22 11.09 -5.36
CA LEU A 94 -2.46 10.56 -4.03
C LEU A 94 -3.97 10.45 -3.75
N LYS A 95 -4.40 9.34 -3.13
CA LYS A 95 -5.79 9.06 -2.84
C LYS A 95 -5.97 8.59 -1.39
N ARG A 96 -6.99 9.16 -0.75
CA ARG A 96 -7.54 8.70 0.53
C ARG A 96 -8.52 7.54 0.28
N THR A 97 -7.99 6.34 0.11
CA THR A 97 -8.81 5.13 -0.06
C THR A 97 -9.21 4.53 1.28
N ALA A 98 -10.08 3.51 1.24
CA ALA A 98 -10.36 2.70 2.41
C ALA A 98 -9.09 1.92 2.82
N PHE A 99 -8.86 1.79 4.13
CA PHE A 99 -7.80 0.98 4.77
C PHE A 99 -6.35 1.43 4.57
N THR A 100 -5.97 2.02 3.44
CA THR A 100 -4.60 2.50 3.16
C THR A 100 -4.63 3.73 2.24
N LEU A 101 -3.52 4.44 2.12
CA LEU A 101 -3.31 5.44 1.07
C LEU A 101 -2.91 4.73 -0.23
N THR A 102 -3.37 5.24 -1.36
CA THR A 102 -2.90 4.75 -2.66
C THR A 102 -2.47 5.88 -3.56
N VAL A 103 -1.61 5.55 -4.51
CA VAL A 103 -1.16 6.47 -5.55
C VAL A 103 -1.51 5.91 -6.92
N ALA A 104 -2.18 6.74 -7.71
CA ALA A 104 -2.50 6.42 -9.10
C ALA A 104 -1.49 7.07 -10.04
N GLY A 105 -0.96 6.28 -10.97
CA GLY A 105 0.03 6.71 -11.94
C GLY A 105 1.07 5.63 -12.18
N GLU A 106 2.06 5.93 -13.01
CA GLU A 106 3.16 5.03 -13.28
C GLU A 106 4.28 5.30 -12.27
N LEU A 107 4.56 4.34 -11.39
CA LEU A 107 5.65 4.46 -10.42
C LEU A 107 7.01 4.45 -11.13
N PRO A 108 8.02 5.17 -10.58
CA PRO A 108 9.39 5.02 -11.03
C PRO A 108 9.86 3.57 -10.88
N PRO A 109 10.87 3.14 -11.66
CA PRO A 109 11.51 1.85 -11.40
C PRO A 109 12.12 1.83 -10.00
N VAL A 110 12.21 0.64 -9.41
CA VAL A 110 12.88 0.46 -8.12
C VAL A 110 14.37 0.77 -8.26
N ASP A 111 14.86 1.66 -7.42
CA ASP A 111 16.28 1.98 -7.26
C ASP A 111 16.77 1.48 -5.89
N GLU A 112 17.90 0.78 -5.84
CA GLU A 112 18.48 0.26 -4.59
C GLU A 112 18.93 1.40 -3.67
N ASP A 113 19.28 2.56 -4.23
CA ASP A 113 19.68 3.74 -3.47
C ASP A 113 18.49 4.42 -2.76
N ASP A 114 17.25 4.17 -3.25
CA ASP A 114 16.00 4.75 -2.71
C ASP A 114 15.23 3.75 -1.83
N ILE A 115 15.82 2.61 -1.48
CA ILE A 115 15.20 1.63 -0.57
C ILE A 115 15.48 2.02 0.88
N LEU A 116 14.38 2.18 1.63
CA LEU A 116 14.36 2.43 3.05
C LEU A 116 13.94 1.17 3.78
N THR A 117 14.63 0.87 4.88
CA THR A 117 14.25 -0.20 5.80
C THR A 117 13.55 0.42 6.99
N LEU A 118 12.25 0.15 7.11
CA LEU A 118 11.42 0.64 8.20
C LEU A 118 11.33 -0.43 9.30
N GLU A 119 11.72 -0.09 10.52
CA GLU A 119 11.52 -0.96 11.69
C GLU A 119 10.12 -0.73 12.27
N ILE A 120 9.20 -1.67 12.04
CA ILE A 120 7.85 -1.60 12.60
C ILE A 120 7.87 -2.19 14.01
N GLU A 121 7.72 -1.33 15.02
CA GLU A 121 7.54 -1.76 16.41
C GLU A 121 6.13 -2.35 16.62
N ASP A 122 6.00 -3.69 16.61
CA ASP A 122 4.81 -4.38 17.15
C ASP A 122 5.15 -5.03 18.50
N ASP A 123 4.42 -4.63 19.55
CA ASP A 123 4.54 -5.14 20.93
C ASP A 123 4.46 -6.68 21.05
N ASN A 124 3.97 -7.40 20.04
CA ASN A 124 3.72 -8.84 20.09
C ASN A 124 4.44 -9.70 19.05
N VAL A 125 5.25 -9.11 18.17
CA VAL A 125 5.93 -9.82 17.07
C VAL A 125 7.40 -9.36 17.02
N PRO A 126 8.39 -10.24 16.82
CA PRO A 126 9.76 -9.78 16.56
C PRO A 126 9.76 -8.80 15.38
N MET A 127 10.43 -7.64 15.51
CA MET A 127 10.54 -6.60 14.48
C MET A 127 10.66 -7.21 13.09
N GLU A 128 9.61 -7.08 12.30
CA GLU A 128 9.66 -7.35 10.87
C GLU A 128 10.06 -6.03 10.21
N ALA A 129 11.25 -6.02 9.61
CA ALA A 129 11.72 -4.89 8.85
C ALA A 129 11.03 -4.90 7.48
N GLU A 130 10.38 -3.80 7.13
CA GLU A 130 9.78 -3.62 5.81
C GLU A 130 10.70 -2.81 4.90
N GLU A 131 10.84 -3.24 3.65
CA GLU A 131 11.58 -2.51 2.63
C GLU A 131 10.60 -1.67 1.80
N LEU A 132 10.76 -0.35 1.83
CA LEU A 132 9.93 0.61 1.10
C LEU A 132 10.80 1.38 0.10
N GLN A 133 10.24 1.71 -1.06
CA GLN A 133 10.89 2.62 -2.00
C GLN A 133 10.43 4.05 -1.72
N GLU A 134 11.38 4.96 -1.51
CA GLU A 134 11.09 6.39 -1.44
C GLU A 134 10.56 6.89 -2.81
N LEU A 135 9.38 7.51 -2.80
CA LEU A 135 8.81 8.13 -4.01
C LEU A 135 9.11 9.62 -4.08
N ALA A 136 9.07 10.31 -2.95
CA ALA A 136 9.37 11.72 -2.80
C ALA A 136 9.47 12.09 -1.31
N SER A 137 10.23 13.14 -1.00
CA SER A 137 10.22 13.81 0.30
C SER A 137 9.60 15.20 0.22
N PHE A 138 9.05 15.66 1.34
CA PHE A 138 8.48 16.99 1.47
C PHE A 138 8.57 17.50 2.92
N TYR A 139 8.37 18.81 3.10
CA TYR A 139 8.39 19.41 4.43
C TYR A 139 7.02 19.97 4.79
N TYR A 140 6.60 19.71 6.02
CA TYR A 140 5.52 20.46 6.65
C TYR A 140 6.05 21.18 7.89
N LYS A 141 6.09 22.51 7.80
CA LYS A 141 6.79 23.40 8.74
C LYS A 141 8.30 23.11 8.77
N GLU A 142 8.77 22.45 9.83
CA GLU A 142 10.20 22.11 10.04
C GLU A 142 10.41 20.59 10.02
N GLN A 143 9.34 19.78 9.95
CA GLN A 143 9.38 18.33 9.90
C GLN A 143 9.46 17.85 8.45
N GLU A 144 10.39 16.93 8.19
CA GLU A 144 10.52 16.20 6.92
C GLU A 144 9.65 14.93 6.93
N TYR A 145 8.99 14.68 5.82
CA TYR A 145 8.15 13.51 5.56
C TYR A 145 8.52 12.89 4.22
#